data_AF-A0A512AE86-F1
#
_entry.id   AF-A0A512AE86-F1
#
_cell.length_a   1.000
_cell.length_b   1.000
_cell.length_c   1.000
_cell.angle_alpha   90.00
_cell.angle_beta   90.00
_cell.angle_gamma   90.00
#
_symmetry.space_group_name_H-M   'P 1'
#
loop_
_entity.id
_entity.type
_entity.pdbx_description
1 polymer ?
#
loop_
_entity_poly.entity_id
_entity_poly.type
_entity_poly.pdbx_seq_one_letter_code
_entity_poly.pdbx_strand_id
1 'polypeptide(L)'
;MKWIKHKWVISTLLLISIFSAVLLYNHLTVQKDEVKYDDFSTKVDKILLFGDKQQYVVGLNKEGHESGAEPTQNYLVSQERRMQERLANNNHQLEGDYWYLILHDLRTKDFKERKIDLYKELYRYDYQLQPWGWDPVYYNGKDYVAVLVSLKEEPDSRNGRYLFLDLETEKFQEAPQGFDAKTYMEEMDMGFGPTNLREAMKPNNVGVLMWHISFLDTGKDFPKNRNINFYKENPSIINLMQEDKLFEVNLRKGQNTKESVFEDMRHWFAPIGQDKIDVVATNPETGEQTPINSYKDMEAWWDQH
;
A
#
# COMPACT_ATOMS: atom_id res chain seq x y z
N MET A 1 -81.86 1.79 -32.83
CA MET A 1 -81.08 1.89 -31.57
C MET A 1 -80.07 0.73 -31.47
N LYS A 2 -78.92 0.80 -32.16
CA LYS A 2 -77.87 -0.27 -32.14
C LYS A 2 -76.45 0.31 -32.10
N TRP A 3 -76.26 1.50 -31.51
CA TRP A 3 -74.97 2.23 -31.49
C TRP A 3 -74.37 2.39 -30.09
N ILE A 4 -74.85 1.62 -29.11
CA ILE A 4 -74.42 1.74 -27.70
C ILE A 4 -73.70 0.47 -27.19
N LYS A 5 -73.80 -0.68 -27.87
CA LYS A 5 -73.28 -1.97 -27.35
C LYS A 5 -71.77 -2.19 -27.47
N HIS A 6 -71.03 -1.37 -28.21
CA HIS A 6 -69.58 -1.57 -28.42
C HIS A 6 -68.70 -0.46 -27.83
N LYS A 7 -69.26 0.60 -27.23
CA LYS A 7 -68.48 1.71 -26.68
C LYS A 7 -67.50 1.25 -25.59
N TRP A 8 -67.96 0.37 -24.70
CA TRP A 8 -67.10 -0.22 -23.66
C TRP A 8 -65.97 -1.06 -24.26
N VAL A 9 -66.26 -1.90 -25.26
CA VAL A 9 -65.23 -2.71 -25.95
C VAL A 9 -64.19 -1.84 -26.63
N ILE A 10 -64.63 -0.77 -27.31
CA ILE A 10 -63.74 0.19 -27.98
C ILE A 10 -62.89 0.94 -26.96
N SER A 11 -63.48 1.42 -25.86
CA SER A 11 -62.76 2.07 -24.77
C SER A 11 -61.75 1.14 -24.09
N THR A 12 -62.09 -0.13 -23.87
CA THR A 12 -61.18 -1.12 -23.28
C THR A 12 -60.01 -1.43 -24.23
N LEU A 13 -60.27 -1.61 -25.53
CA LEU A 13 -59.21 -1.83 -26.51
C LEU A 13 -58.27 -0.61 -26.63
N LEU A 14 -58.81 0.60 -26.55
CA LEU A 14 -58.02 1.83 -26.56
C LEU A 14 -57.12 1.93 -25.30
N LEU A 15 -57.65 1.57 -24.12
CA LEU A 15 -56.87 1.56 -22.88
C LEU A 15 -55.76 0.51 -22.90
N ILE A 16 -56.03 -0.69 -23.42
CA ILE A 16 -55.01 -1.75 -23.57
C ILE A 16 -53.93 -1.31 -24.56
N SER A 17 -54.32 -0.67 -25.67
CA SER A 17 -53.40 -0.10 -26.65
C SER A 17 -52.48 0.96 -26.03
N ILE A 18 -53.05 1.91 -25.27
CA ILE A 18 -52.27 2.96 -24.58
C ILE A 18 -51.34 2.32 -23.54
N PHE A 19 -51.84 1.38 -22.73
CA PHE A 19 -51.02 0.72 -21.72
C PHE A 19 -49.87 -0.09 -22.34
N SER A 20 -50.12 -0.78 -23.45
CA SER A 20 -49.09 -1.52 -24.20
C SER A 20 -48.07 -0.57 -24.81
N ALA A 21 -48.51 0.57 -25.33
CA ALA A 21 -47.63 1.61 -25.86
C ALA A 21 -46.77 2.24 -24.75
N VAL A 22 -47.32 2.45 -23.55
CA VAL A 22 -46.57 2.95 -22.38
C VAL A 22 -45.55 1.92 -21.88
N LEU A 23 -45.90 0.63 -21.83
CA LEU A 23 -44.95 -0.43 -21.47
C LEU A 23 -43.82 -0.58 -22.49
N LEU A 24 -44.14 -0.54 -23.78
CA LEU A 24 -43.14 -0.55 -24.85
C LEU A 24 -42.29 0.71 -24.83
N TYR A 25 -42.90 1.88 -24.64
CA TYR A 25 -42.18 3.15 -24.52
C TYR A 25 -41.22 3.09 -23.34
N ASN A 26 -41.68 2.69 -22.14
CA ASN A 26 -40.80 2.54 -20.98
C ASN A 26 -39.71 1.49 -21.21
N HIS A 27 -39.99 0.34 -21.83
CA HIS A 27 -38.93 -0.62 -22.16
C HIS A 27 -37.91 -0.04 -23.16
N LEU A 28 -38.36 0.77 -24.13
CA LEU A 28 -37.50 1.39 -25.15
C LEU A 28 -36.77 2.65 -24.65
N THR A 29 -37.31 3.34 -23.63
CA THR A 29 -36.74 4.57 -23.05
C THR A 29 -36.03 4.36 -21.72
N VAL A 30 -36.16 3.18 -21.10
CA VAL A 30 -35.16 2.66 -20.16
C VAL A 30 -33.90 2.39 -21.00
N GLN A 31 -33.20 3.47 -21.34
CA GLN A 31 -31.76 3.40 -21.49
C GLN A 31 -31.28 2.86 -20.15
N LYS A 32 -30.82 1.60 -20.11
CA LYS A 32 -29.94 1.20 -19.02
C LYS A 32 -28.79 2.18 -19.12
N ASP A 33 -28.72 3.12 -18.19
CA ASP A 33 -27.52 3.93 -18.02
C ASP A 33 -26.35 2.94 -18.07
N GLU A 34 -25.41 3.16 -19.00
CA GLU A 34 -24.25 2.28 -19.11
C GLU A 34 -23.55 2.32 -17.76
N VAL A 35 -23.46 1.14 -17.12
CA VAL A 35 -22.77 1.01 -15.84
C VAL A 35 -21.32 1.42 -16.07
N LYS A 36 -20.90 2.52 -15.46
CA LYS A 36 -19.53 3.02 -15.52
C LYS A 36 -18.68 2.34 -14.47
N TYR A 37 -17.43 2.09 -14.82
CA TYR A 37 -16.47 1.43 -13.98
C TYR A 37 -15.19 2.26 -13.85
N ASP A 38 -14.68 2.30 -12.63
CA ASP A 38 -13.35 2.76 -12.28
C ASP A 38 -12.41 1.57 -12.17
N ASP A 39 -11.49 1.43 -13.13
CA ASP A 39 -10.41 0.45 -13.10
C ASP A 39 -9.15 1.07 -12.48
N PHE A 40 -8.54 0.37 -11.54
CA PHE A 40 -7.28 0.75 -10.89
C PHE A 40 -6.35 -0.45 -10.81
N SER A 41 -5.06 -0.26 -11.09
CA SER A 41 -4.06 -1.32 -10.92
C SER A 41 -2.69 -0.76 -10.58
N THR A 42 -2.08 -1.35 -9.55
CA THR A 42 -0.68 -1.18 -9.17
C THR A 42 0.16 -2.14 -10.03
N LYS A 43 0.64 -1.68 -11.19
CA LYS A 43 1.41 -2.53 -12.12
C LYS A 43 2.85 -2.72 -11.65
N VAL A 44 3.25 -3.97 -11.50
CA VAL A 44 4.62 -4.38 -11.16
C VAL A 44 5.20 -5.18 -12.32
N ASP A 45 6.10 -4.57 -13.09
CA ASP A 45 6.78 -5.20 -14.23
C ASP A 45 8.19 -5.67 -13.86
N LYS A 46 8.80 -5.08 -12.83
CA LYS A 46 10.13 -5.42 -12.35
C LYS A 46 10.20 -5.27 -10.83
N ILE A 47 10.92 -6.18 -10.18
CA ILE A 47 11.19 -6.12 -8.74
C ILE A 47 12.70 -5.96 -8.54
N LEU A 48 13.08 -4.98 -7.73
CA LEU A 48 14.44 -4.81 -7.24
C LEU A 48 14.48 -5.25 -5.79
N LEU A 49 15.40 -6.16 -5.47
CA LEU A 49 15.60 -6.72 -4.14
C LEU A 49 17.10 -6.62 -3.81
N PHE A 50 17.44 -5.96 -2.71
CA PHE A 50 18.83 -5.61 -2.39
C PHE A 50 19.10 -5.53 -0.88
N GLY A 51 20.37 -5.27 -0.54
CA GLY A 51 20.92 -5.50 0.80
C GLY A 51 21.41 -6.93 0.97
N ASP A 52 22.34 -7.15 1.90
CA ASP A 52 22.99 -8.46 2.10
C ASP A 52 22.01 -9.58 2.48
N LYS A 53 20.90 -9.21 3.12
CA LYS A 53 19.81 -10.13 3.51
C LYS A 53 18.60 -9.99 2.59
N GLN A 54 18.74 -9.27 1.47
CA GLN A 54 17.64 -8.94 0.57
C GLN A 54 16.49 -8.21 1.29
N GLN A 55 16.84 -7.40 2.29
CA GLN A 55 15.88 -6.80 3.22
C GLN A 55 15.18 -5.55 2.67
N TYR A 56 15.60 -5.02 1.52
CA TYR A 56 15.00 -3.87 0.86
C TYR A 56 14.40 -4.24 -0.50
N VAL A 57 13.22 -3.70 -0.80
CA VAL A 57 12.49 -4.07 -2.02
C VAL A 57 11.74 -2.89 -2.64
N VAL A 58 11.70 -2.88 -3.97
CA VAL A 58 10.91 -1.94 -4.77
C VAL A 58 10.27 -2.69 -5.93
N GLY A 59 8.96 -2.50 -6.12
CA GLY A 59 8.29 -2.82 -7.37
C GLY A 59 8.31 -1.63 -8.32
N LEU A 60 8.67 -1.86 -9.58
CA LEU A 60 8.71 -0.87 -10.64
C LEU A 60 7.71 -1.23 -11.73
N ASN A 61 7.08 -0.23 -12.33
CA ASN A 61 6.28 -0.38 -13.54
C ASN A 61 7.19 -0.51 -14.79
N LYS A 62 6.55 -0.69 -15.96
CA LYS A 62 7.23 -0.86 -17.25
C LYS A 62 8.15 0.30 -17.63
N GLU A 63 7.80 1.52 -17.24
CA GLU A 63 8.59 2.74 -17.47
C GLU A 63 9.76 2.87 -16.46
N GLY A 64 9.80 2.00 -15.46
CA GLY A 64 10.80 1.94 -14.41
C GLY A 64 10.49 2.85 -13.22
N HIS A 65 9.28 3.39 -13.12
CA HIS A 65 8.86 4.20 -11.97
C HIS A 65 8.41 3.28 -10.84
N GLU A 66 8.56 3.71 -9.59
CA GLU A 66 7.97 3.00 -8.45
C GLU A 66 6.47 2.74 -8.66
N SER A 67 6.07 1.52 -8.36
CA SER A 67 4.72 1.01 -8.65
C SER A 67 3.70 1.36 -7.58
N GLY A 68 4.14 1.65 -6.35
CA GLY A 68 3.28 1.71 -5.16
C GLY A 68 2.90 0.33 -4.61
N ALA A 69 3.61 -0.74 -4.99
CA ALA A 69 3.47 -2.04 -4.35
C ALA A 69 4.25 -2.09 -3.04
N GLU A 70 3.66 -2.72 -2.02
CA GLU A 70 4.18 -2.70 -0.65
C GLU A 70 4.49 -4.12 -0.14
N PRO A 71 5.56 -4.32 0.64
CA PRO A 71 5.98 -5.66 1.03
C PRO A 71 5.41 -6.10 2.39
N THR A 72 5.25 -7.42 2.51
CA THR A 72 5.31 -8.17 3.76
C THR A 72 6.76 -8.67 3.98
N GLN A 73 6.96 -9.75 4.74
CA GLN A 73 8.26 -10.41 4.74
C GLN A 73 8.51 -11.13 3.42
N ASN A 74 7.57 -11.97 2.98
CA ASN A 74 7.81 -12.92 1.89
C ASN A 74 7.15 -12.53 0.57
N TYR A 75 6.29 -11.52 0.55
CA TYR A 75 5.57 -11.09 -0.64
C TYR A 75 5.69 -9.59 -0.86
N LEU A 76 5.79 -9.18 -2.12
CA LEU A 76 5.44 -7.83 -2.55
C LEU A 76 3.98 -7.85 -3.00
N VAL A 77 3.16 -7.00 -2.39
CA VAL A 77 1.70 -6.96 -2.57
C VAL A 77 1.33 -5.75 -3.41
N SER A 78 0.56 -5.99 -4.46
CA SER A 78 -0.04 -4.97 -5.31
C SER A 78 -1.53 -5.28 -5.50
N GLN A 79 -2.26 -4.44 -6.24
CA GLN A 79 -3.70 -4.64 -6.43
C GLN A 79 -4.15 -4.39 -7.87
N GLU A 80 -5.26 -5.03 -8.22
CA GLU A 80 -6.04 -4.77 -9.42
C GLU A 80 -7.51 -4.73 -9.00
N ARG A 81 -8.20 -3.64 -9.29
CA ARG A 81 -9.56 -3.40 -8.82
C ARG A 81 -10.39 -2.78 -9.91
N ARG A 82 -11.62 -3.27 -10.04
CA ARG A 82 -12.70 -2.64 -10.80
C ARG A 82 -13.86 -2.41 -9.85
N MET A 83 -14.34 -1.17 -9.81
CA MET A 83 -15.54 -0.83 -9.08
C MET A 83 -16.47 0.00 -9.95
N GLN A 84 -17.77 -0.28 -9.88
CA GLN A 84 -18.78 0.61 -10.44
C GLN A 84 -18.69 2.00 -9.82
N GLU A 85 -18.89 3.07 -10.60
CA GLU A 85 -19.04 4.43 -10.08
C GLU A 85 -20.25 4.48 -9.13
N ARG A 86 -20.07 4.94 -7.89
CA ARG A 86 -21.14 4.96 -6.87
C ARG A 86 -21.43 6.38 -6.42
N LEU A 87 -22.73 6.69 -6.28
CA LEU A 87 -23.20 7.95 -5.67
C LEU A 87 -23.16 7.92 -4.14
N ALA A 88 -23.17 6.72 -3.54
CA ALA A 88 -23.13 6.51 -2.10
C ALA A 88 -21.75 5.95 -1.69
N ASN A 89 -21.26 6.37 -0.53
CA ASN A 89 -20.03 5.85 0.06
C ASN A 89 -20.26 4.40 0.51
N ASN A 90 -19.97 3.40 -0.31
CA ASN A 90 -20.01 1.99 0.08
C ASN A 90 -19.08 1.18 -0.81
N ASN A 91 -18.58 0.05 -0.31
CA ASN A 91 -17.58 -0.78 -0.99
C ASN A 91 -17.99 -2.26 -1.07
N HIS A 92 -19.24 -2.62 -0.82
CA HIS A 92 -19.70 -4.01 -1.02
C HIS A 92 -19.66 -4.40 -2.49
N GLN A 93 -19.27 -5.62 -2.82
CA GLN A 93 -19.18 -6.07 -4.22
C GLN A 93 -20.54 -5.97 -4.96
N LEU A 94 -20.55 -5.33 -6.13
CA LEU A 94 -21.66 -5.37 -7.09
C LEU A 94 -21.31 -6.28 -8.29
N GLU A 95 -22.29 -6.55 -9.14
CA GLU A 95 -22.08 -7.36 -10.34
C GLU A 95 -21.00 -6.72 -11.24
N GLY A 96 -19.98 -7.49 -11.61
CA GLY A 96 -18.85 -7.00 -12.41
C GLY A 96 -17.70 -6.35 -11.63
N ASP A 97 -17.88 -6.09 -10.33
CA ASP A 97 -16.79 -5.62 -9.47
C ASP A 97 -15.82 -6.75 -9.13
N TYR A 98 -14.55 -6.42 -9.07
CA TYR A 98 -13.52 -7.30 -8.54
C TYR A 98 -12.47 -6.49 -7.77
N TRP A 99 -11.83 -7.14 -6.80
CA TRP A 99 -10.66 -6.61 -6.13
C TRP A 99 -9.69 -7.76 -5.89
N TYR A 100 -8.62 -7.77 -6.68
CA TYR A 100 -7.55 -8.75 -6.55
C TYR A 100 -6.39 -8.13 -5.80
N LEU A 101 -5.88 -8.87 -4.81
CA LEU A 101 -4.54 -8.68 -4.29
C LEU A 101 -3.60 -9.55 -5.13
N ILE A 102 -2.57 -8.93 -5.69
CA ILE A 102 -1.55 -9.60 -6.49
C ILE A 102 -0.31 -9.77 -5.62
N LEU A 103 0.16 -11.00 -5.49
CA LEU A 103 1.28 -11.36 -4.64
C LEU A 103 2.45 -11.81 -5.50
N HIS A 104 3.59 -11.16 -5.35
CA HIS A 104 4.86 -11.58 -5.94
C HIS A 104 5.73 -12.22 -4.86
N ASP A 105 6.07 -13.51 -5.00
CA ASP A 105 6.82 -14.27 -4.00
C ASP A 105 8.32 -13.90 -4.00
N LEU A 106 8.74 -13.11 -3.00
CA LEU A 106 10.10 -12.61 -2.82
C LEU A 106 11.11 -13.70 -2.44
N ARG A 107 10.67 -14.93 -2.16
CA ARG A 107 11.54 -16.08 -1.87
C ARG A 107 11.99 -16.77 -3.15
N THR A 108 11.30 -16.52 -4.26
CA THR A 108 11.56 -17.16 -5.56
C THR A 108 12.33 -16.22 -6.48
N LYS A 109 13.23 -16.77 -7.31
CA LYS A 109 14.04 -15.95 -8.23
C LYS A 109 13.22 -15.30 -9.34
N ASP A 110 12.11 -15.92 -9.70
CA ASP A 110 11.15 -15.49 -10.73
C ASP A 110 9.99 -14.67 -10.17
N PHE A 111 9.98 -14.40 -8.86
CA PHE A 111 8.94 -13.64 -8.17
C PHE A 111 7.53 -14.12 -8.52
N LYS A 112 7.30 -15.43 -8.37
CA LYS A 112 6.05 -16.08 -8.80
C LYS A 112 4.83 -15.28 -8.36
N GLU A 113 3.99 -14.99 -9.33
CA GLU A 113 2.76 -14.23 -9.13
C GLU A 113 1.59 -15.17 -8.80
N ARG A 114 0.76 -14.75 -7.86
CA ARG A 114 -0.60 -15.28 -7.70
C ARG A 114 -1.58 -14.18 -7.29
N LYS A 115 -2.87 -14.42 -7.53
CA LYS A 115 -3.94 -13.48 -7.20
C LYS A 115 -4.86 -14.06 -6.14
N ILE A 116 -5.26 -13.23 -5.18
CA ILE A 116 -6.33 -13.51 -4.22
C ILE A 116 -7.50 -12.59 -4.52
N ASP A 117 -8.70 -13.16 -4.66
CA ASP A 117 -9.95 -12.40 -4.81
C ASP A 117 -10.45 -11.96 -3.42
N LEU A 118 -10.21 -10.69 -3.10
CA LEU A 118 -10.50 -10.13 -1.78
C LEU A 118 -11.99 -10.19 -1.46
N TYR A 119 -12.86 -9.89 -2.42
CA TYR A 119 -14.30 -9.93 -2.21
C TYR A 119 -14.79 -11.34 -1.95
N LYS A 120 -14.30 -12.30 -2.73
CA LYS A 120 -14.67 -13.71 -2.58
C LYS A 120 -14.23 -14.28 -1.23
N GLU A 121 -12.99 -14.03 -0.81
CA GLU A 121 -12.51 -14.55 0.48
C GLU A 121 -13.18 -13.83 1.66
N LEU A 122 -13.49 -12.53 1.54
CA LEU A 122 -14.24 -11.81 2.58
C LEU A 122 -15.68 -12.33 2.67
N TYR A 123 -16.34 -12.58 1.54
CA TYR A 123 -17.70 -13.15 1.50
C TYR A 123 -17.76 -14.52 2.17
N ARG A 124 -16.74 -15.37 1.98
CA ARG A 124 -16.64 -16.68 2.63
C ARG A 124 -16.46 -16.59 4.14
N TYR A 125 -15.78 -15.55 4.61
CA TYR A 125 -15.61 -15.28 6.02
C TYR A 125 -16.91 -14.74 6.64
N ASP A 126 -17.44 -13.66 6.08
CA ASP A 126 -18.70 -13.05 6.47
C ASP A 126 -19.29 -12.22 5.32
N TYR A 127 -20.42 -12.69 4.78
CA TYR A 127 -21.11 -12.06 3.65
C TYR A 127 -21.72 -10.69 3.99
N GLN A 128 -21.79 -10.30 5.26
CA GLN A 128 -22.31 -9.01 5.72
C GLN A 128 -21.27 -7.89 5.71
N LEU A 129 -20.00 -8.21 5.40
CA LEU A 129 -18.89 -7.25 5.43
C LEU A 129 -18.57 -6.63 4.06
N GLN A 130 -17.93 -5.45 4.10
CA GLN A 130 -17.35 -4.75 2.95
C GLN A 130 -15.93 -4.24 3.30
N PRO A 131 -14.96 -4.29 2.36
CA PRO A 131 -13.59 -3.82 2.58
C PRO A 131 -13.41 -2.33 2.27
N TRP A 132 -12.52 -1.65 2.99
CA TRP A 132 -12.22 -0.21 2.82
C TRP A 132 -10.79 0.08 2.38
N GLY A 133 -9.85 -0.77 2.78
CA GLY A 133 -8.44 -0.62 2.49
C GLY A 133 -7.68 -1.88 2.89
N TRP A 134 -6.41 -1.92 2.53
CA TRP A 134 -5.53 -3.03 2.83
C TRP A 134 -4.12 -2.53 3.17
N ASP A 135 -3.47 -3.21 4.10
CA ASP A 135 -2.10 -2.92 4.52
C ASP A 135 -1.32 -4.24 4.64
N PRO A 136 -0.15 -4.40 4.00
CA PRO A 136 0.70 -5.57 4.19
C PRO A 136 1.23 -5.63 5.62
N VAL A 137 1.05 -6.77 6.28
CA VAL A 137 1.46 -6.96 7.66
C VAL A 137 2.28 -8.23 7.78
N TYR A 138 3.39 -8.15 8.50
CA TYR A 138 4.10 -9.32 9.02
C TYR A 138 3.91 -9.37 10.54
N TYR A 139 3.31 -10.44 11.03
CA TYR A 139 2.96 -10.59 12.44
C TYR A 139 3.17 -12.03 12.91
N ASN A 140 3.83 -12.21 14.05
CA ASN A 140 4.09 -13.53 14.65
C ASN A 140 4.61 -14.59 13.67
N GLY A 141 5.58 -14.24 12.83
CA GLY A 141 6.22 -15.19 11.93
C GLY A 141 5.48 -15.44 10.61
N LYS A 142 4.42 -14.69 10.32
CA LYS A 142 3.54 -14.92 9.17
C LYS A 142 3.21 -13.65 8.40
N ASP A 143 3.00 -13.81 7.10
CA ASP A 143 2.57 -12.76 6.20
C ASP A 143 1.04 -12.69 6.12
N TYR A 144 0.52 -11.48 6.31
CA TYR A 144 -0.89 -11.15 6.23
C TYR A 144 -1.08 -9.92 5.35
N VAL A 145 -2.32 -9.71 4.95
CA VAL A 145 -2.84 -8.38 4.64
C VAL A 145 -3.90 -8.04 5.68
N ALA A 146 -3.73 -6.92 6.38
CA ALA A 146 -4.76 -6.36 7.23
C ALA A 146 -5.76 -5.62 6.35
N VAL A 147 -7.05 -5.93 6.50
CA VAL A 147 -8.13 -5.36 5.70
C VAL A 147 -9.09 -4.64 6.64
N LEU A 148 -9.25 -3.34 6.45
CA LEU A 148 -10.26 -2.56 7.17
C LEU A 148 -11.64 -2.94 6.62
N VAL A 149 -12.55 -3.38 7.49
CA VAL A 149 -13.90 -3.82 7.11
C VAL A 149 -14.98 -3.17 7.96
N SER A 150 -16.16 -2.98 7.37
CA SER A 150 -17.39 -2.61 8.08
C SER A 150 -18.57 -3.45 7.60
N LEU A 151 -19.72 -3.35 8.28
CA LEU A 151 -20.96 -3.93 7.81
C LEU A 151 -21.46 -3.20 6.55
N LYS A 152 -22.07 -3.93 5.60
CA LYS A 152 -22.64 -3.36 4.37
C LYS A 152 -23.73 -2.32 4.63
N GLU A 153 -24.46 -2.48 5.73
CA GLU A 153 -25.53 -1.58 6.18
C GLU A 153 -24.98 -0.28 6.81
N GLU A 154 -23.66 -0.22 7.07
CA GLU A 154 -22.96 0.96 7.60
C GLU A 154 -22.05 1.58 6.52
N PRO A 155 -22.62 2.39 5.60
CA PRO A 155 -21.89 2.95 4.48
C PRO A 155 -20.78 3.94 4.88
N ASP A 156 -20.82 4.52 6.08
CA ASP A 156 -19.90 5.61 6.47
C ASP A 156 -19.09 5.34 7.75
N SER A 157 -18.89 4.07 8.14
CA SER A 157 -18.05 3.75 9.29
C SER A 157 -16.62 3.44 8.86
N ARG A 158 -15.80 4.49 8.70
CA ARG A 158 -14.34 4.37 8.86
C ARG A 158 -13.95 3.88 10.28
N ASN A 159 -14.92 3.76 11.18
CA ASN A 159 -14.86 3.06 12.46
C ASN A 159 -14.94 1.53 12.32
N GLY A 160 -14.49 1.00 11.18
CA GLY A 160 -14.42 -0.43 10.94
C GLY A 160 -13.43 -1.12 11.88
N ARG A 161 -13.31 -2.44 11.71
CA ARG A 161 -12.29 -3.25 12.37
C ARG A 161 -11.37 -3.86 11.34
N TYR A 162 -10.20 -4.29 11.77
CA TYR A 162 -9.27 -5.02 10.89
C TYR A 162 -9.51 -6.52 10.97
N LEU A 163 -9.52 -7.17 9.81
CA LEU A 163 -9.33 -8.61 9.69
C LEU A 163 -7.96 -8.88 9.06
N PHE A 164 -7.33 -9.97 9.44
CA PHE A 164 -6.09 -10.43 8.83
C PHE A 164 -6.40 -11.52 7.81
N LEU A 165 -6.04 -11.28 6.55
CA LEU A 165 -6.01 -12.29 5.51
C LEU A 165 -4.65 -12.99 5.53
N ASP A 166 -4.59 -14.24 5.99
CA ASP A 166 -3.37 -15.06 5.98
C ASP A 166 -3.00 -15.37 4.53
N LEU A 167 -1.84 -14.90 4.07
CA LEU A 167 -1.49 -14.99 2.65
C LEU A 167 -1.25 -16.44 2.22
N GLU A 168 -0.73 -17.31 3.08
CA GLU A 168 -0.44 -18.71 2.73
C GLU A 168 -1.72 -19.56 2.66
N THR A 169 -2.70 -19.30 3.54
CA THR A 169 -3.94 -20.08 3.60
C THR A 169 -5.13 -19.45 2.87
N GLU A 170 -5.02 -18.18 2.49
CA GLU A 170 -6.07 -17.35 1.87
C GLU A 170 -7.35 -17.29 2.72
N LYS A 171 -7.19 -17.29 4.05
CA LYS A 171 -8.29 -17.25 5.02
C LYS A 171 -8.21 -16.02 5.90
N PHE A 172 -9.37 -15.42 6.12
CA PHE A 172 -9.53 -14.36 7.10
C PHE A 172 -9.58 -14.89 8.53
N GLN A 173 -9.03 -14.09 9.43
CA GLN A 173 -9.17 -14.21 10.87
C GLN A 173 -9.30 -12.81 11.49
N GLU A 174 -9.73 -12.74 12.73
CA GLU A 174 -9.71 -11.49 13.50
C GLU A 174 -8.28 -10.97 13.63
N ALA A 175 -8.08 -9.66 13.42
CA ALA A 175 -6.81 -9.04 13.76
C ALA A 175 -6.55 -9.14 15.28
N PRO A 176 -5.29 -9.14 15.72
CA PRO A 176 -4.95 -9.12 17.14
C PRO A 176 -5.66 -7.97 17.88
N GLN A 177 -6.03 -8.21 19.14
CA GLN A 177 -6.66 -7.18 19.95
C GLN A 177 -5.76 -5.94 20.04
N GLY A 178 -6.34 -4.78 19.73
CA GLY A 178 -5.61 -3.50 19.74
C GLY A 178 -4.73 -3.28 18.50
N PHE A 179 -4.80 -4.12 17.48
CA PHE A 179 -4.15 -3.84 16.20
C PHE A 179 -4.71 -2.54 15.60
N ASP A 180 -3.79 -1.66 15.22
CA ASP A 180 -4.05 -0.41 14.54
C ASP A 180 -3.00 -0.26 13.42
N ALA A 181 -3.45 -0.13 12.17
CA ALA A 181 -2.55 -0.11 11.02
C ALA A 181 -1.61 1.10 11.05
N LYS A 182 -2.09 2.25 11.52
CA LYS A 182 -1.27 3.45 11.65
C LYS A 182 -0.12 3.22 12.62
N THR A 183 -0.41 2.73 13.83
CA THR A 183 0.61 2.40 14.83
C THR A 183 1.61 1.35 14.30
N TYR A 184 1.12 0.36 13.55
CA TYR A 184 1.97 -0.64 12.91
C TYR A 184 2.92 -0.04 11.86
N MET A 185 2.43 0.90 11.04
CA MET A 185 3.26 1.60 10.05
C MET A 185 4.32 2.47 10.73
N GLU A 186 3.89 3.29 11.71
CA GLU A 186 4.76 4.23 12.45
C GLU A 186 5.79 3.51 13.35
N GLU A 187 5.64 2.21 13.61
CA GLU A 187 6.60 1.42 14.43
C GLU A 187 8.05 1.54 13.92
N MET A 188 8.25 1.69 12.62
CA MET A 188 9.58 1.80 12.00
C MET A 188 10.03 3.26 11.79
N ASP A 189 9.31 4.25 12.33
CA ASP A 189 9.79 5.62 12.31
C ASP A 189 11.08 5.75 13.13
N MET A 190 12.09 6.35 12.50
CA MET A 190 13.40 6.55 13.11
C MET A 190 13.87 7.99 13.00
N GLY A 191 14.16 8.59 14.15
CA GLY A 191 14.95 9.82 14.24
C GLY A 191 16.45 9.54 14.11
N PHE A 192 17.23 10.57 13.78
CA PHE A 192 18.70 10.56 13.90
C PHE A 192 19.22 11.85 14.55
N GLY A 193 18.34 12.56 15.28
CA GLY A 193 18.56 13.91 15.82
C GLY A 193 19.89 14.10 16.57
N PRO A 194 20.25 15.36 16.79
CA PRO A 194 21.54 15.98 16.44
C PRO A 194 22.78 15.05 16.48
N THR A 195 22.83 14.07 15.57
CA THR A 195 24.00 13.21 15.39
C THR A 195 24.79 13.60 14.15
N ASN A 196 26.08 13.28 14.13
CA ASN A 196 26.89 13.33 12.91
C ASN A 196 26.35 12.41 11.79
N LEU A 197 25.61 11.34 12.12
CA LEU A 197 24.93 10.49 11.15
C LEU A 197 23.82 11.26 10.41
N ARG A 198 23.00 12.04 11.12
CA ARG A 198 21.99 12.91 10.49
C ARG A 198 22.62 13.92 9.55
N GLU A 199 23.74 14.53 9.95
CA GLU A 199 24.46 15.45 9.09
C GLU A 199 25.07 14.77 7.86
N ALA A 200 25.46 13.50 7.94
CA ALA A 200 25.91 12.71 6.78
C ALA A 200 24.76 12.35 5.83
N MET A 201 23.55 12.12 6.37
CA MET A 201 22.35 11.80 5.58
C MET A 201 21.73 13.02 4.89
N LYS A 202 21.78 14.18 5.54
CA LYS A 202 21.12 15.43 5.11
C LYS A 202 21.44 15.88 3.66
N PRO A 203 22.68 15.80 3.14
CA PRO A 203 23.00 16.18 1.76
C PRO A 203 22.36 15.30 0.68
N ASN A 204 21.70 14.21 1.07
CA ASN A 204 20.98 13.28 0.19
C ASN A 204 19.46 13.26 0.52
N ASN A 205 19.01 14.13 1.44
CA ASN A 205 17.64 14.27 1.93
C ASN A 205 16.95 12.93 2.27
N VAL A 206 17.68 12.07 3.00
CA VAL A 206 17.25 10.72 3.37
C VAL A 206 16.62 10.69 4.75
N GLY A 207 15.52 9.94 4.87
CA GLY A 207 14.86 9.61 6.13
C GLY A 207 14.37 8.16 6.15
N VAL A 208 14.14 7.64 7.35
CA VAL A 208 13.49 6.34 7.54
C VAL A 208 12.12 6.61 8.17
N LEU A 209 11.07 6.34 7.42
CA LEU A 209 9.68 6.70 7.73
C LEU A 209 8.76 5.55 7.36
N MET A 210 7.89 5.12 8.29
CA MET A 210 6.77 4.22 8.04
C MET A 210 7.12 2.92 7.29
N TRP A 211 8.26 2.28 7.58
CA TRP A 211 8.81 1.13 6.83
C TRP A 211 9.35 1.45 5.42
N HIS A 212 9.70 2.70 5.17
CA HIS A 212 10.37 3.14 3.95
C HIS A 212 11.68 3.86 4.29
N ILE A 213 12.63 3.81 3.36
CA ILE A 213 13.70 4.81 3.29
C ILE A 213 13.30 5.78 2.20
N SER A 214 12.98 7.00 2.60
CA SER A 214 12.51 8.05 1.70
C SER A 214 13.67 8.91 1.24
N PHE A 215 13.63 9.31 -0.02
CA PHE A 215 14.57 10.19 -0.68
C PHE A 215 13.79 11.39 -1.22
N LEU A 216 13.94 12.55 -0.57
CA LEU A 216 13.06 13.70 -0.82
C LEU A 216 13.55 14.63 -1.95
N ASP A 217 14.82 14.57 -2.35
CA ASP A 217 15.41 15.45 -3.37
C ASP A 217 15.91 14.69 -4.60
N THR A 218 15.01 14.06 -5.37
CA THR A 218 15.34 13.26 -6.56
C THR A 218 15.45 14.10 -7.85
N GLY A 219 15.83 13.44 -8.94
CA GLY A 219 15.89 14.03 -10.27
C GLY A 219 17.21 14.72 -10.60
N LYS A 220 17.16 15.70 -11.51
CA LYS A 220 18.35 16.31 -12.15
C LYS A 220 19.37 16.94 -11.18
N ASP A 221 18.88 17.39 -10.02
CA ASP A 221 19.67 18.07 -9.00
C ASP A 221 20.16 17.09 -7.92
N PHE A 222 19.71 15.83 -7.95
CA PHE A 222 20.23 14.78 -7.08
C PHE A 222 21.72 14.56 -7.34
N PRO A 223 22.57 14.48 -6.30
CA PRO A 223 24.01 14.41 -6.49
C PRO A 223 24.40 13.20 -7.34
N LYS A 224 25.14 13.44 -8.42
CA LYS A 224 25.52 12.36 -9.36
C LYS A 224 26.45 11.35 -8.72
N ASN A 225 27.42 11.86 -7.96
CA ASN A 225 28.44 11.08 -7.28
C ASN A 225 28.61 11.60 -5.85
N ARG A 226 28.74 10.69 -4.89
CA ARG A 226 29.20 10.96 -3.53
C ARG A 226 30.24 9.92 -3.15
N ASN A 227 31.21 10.29 -2.34
CA ASN A 227 32.21 9.36 -1.83
C ASN A 227 31.69 8.61 -0.60
N ILE A 228 30.56 7.91 -0.73
CA ILE A 228 29.95 7.10 0.33
C ILE A 228 29.60 5.70 -0.16
N ASN A 229 29.48 4.74 0.76
CA ASN A 229 29.20 3.34 0.43
C ASN A 229 27.89 3.15 -0.34
N PHE A 230 26.82 3.88 0.00
CA PHE A 230 25.52 3.76 -0.66
C PHE A 230 25.60 3.91 -2.18
N TYR A 231 26.36 4.90 -2.66
CA TYR A 231 26.54 5.17 -4.09
C TYR A 231 27.32 4.07 -4.81
N LYS A 232 28.28 3.47 -4.11
CA LYS A 232 29.13 2.42 -4.65
C LYS A 232 28.37 1.09 -4.74
N GLU A 233 27.57 0.78 -3.73
CA GLU A 233 26.90 -0.52 -3.57
C GLU A 233 25.54 -0.58 -4.27
N ASN A 234 24.85 0.55 -4.40
CA ASN A 234 23.49 0.61 -4.95
C ASN A 234 23.38 1.50 -6.21
N PRO A 235 24.26 1.34 -7.23
CA PRO A 235 24.27 2.23 -8.38
C PRO A 235 22.96 2.18 -9.19
N SER A 236 22.23 1.06 -9.19
CA SER A 236 20.92 0.95 -9.83
C SER A 236 19.85 1.82 -9.15
N ILE A 237 19.86 1.88 -7.81
CA ILE A 237 18.95 2.71 -7.02
C ILE A 237 19.26 4.17 -7.26
N ILE A 238 20.55 4.55 -7.21
CA ILE A 238 21.02 5.90 -7.51
C ILE A 238 20.57 6.36 -8.90
N ASN A 239 20.72 5.53 -9.93
CA ASN A 239 20.30 5.88 -11.29
C ASN A 239 18.78 6.15 -11.35
N LEU A 240 17.96 5.33 -10.69
CA LEU A 240 16.51 5.55 -10.67
C LEU A 240 16.14 6.86 -9.97
N MET A 241 16.80 7.19 -8.87
CA MET A 241 16.61 8.45 -8.16
C MET A 241 17.02 9.65 -9.03
N GLN A 242 18.14 9.56 -9.76
CA GLN A 242 18.59 10.61 -10.69
C GLN A 242 17.63 10.80 -11.88
N GLU A 243 16.98 9.72 -12.31
CA GLU A 243 15.97 9.72 -13.37
C GLU A 243 14.58 10.17 -12.88
N ASP A 244 14.44 10.52 -11.59
CA ASP A 244 13.17 10.91 -10.96
C ASP A 244 12.09 9.80 -11.01
N LYS A 245 12.55 8.54 -10.89
CA LYS A 245 11.71 7.34 -10.99
C LYS A 245 11.52 6.61 -9.67
N LEU A 246 12.25 7.01 -8.64
CA LEU A 246 12.27 6.34 -7.35
C LEU A 246 12.45 7.37 -6.24
N PHE A 247 11.47 7.41 -5.33
CA PHE A 247 11.43 8.34 -4.21
C PHE A 247 11.55 7.61 -2.87
N GLU A 248 11.31 6.29 -2.86
CA GLU A 248 11.45 5.49 -1.66
C GLU A 248 11.82 4.03 -1.94
N VAL A 249 12.42 3.38 -0.95
CA VAL A 249 12.62 1.92 -0.94
C VAL A 249 11.91 1.32 0.26
N ASN A 250 11.19 0.21 0.05
CA ASN A 250 10.45 -0.42 1.13
C ASN A 250 11.36 -1.33 1.97
N LEU A 251 11.19 -1.30 3.27
CA LEU A 251 11.75 -2.26 4.21
C LEU A 251 10.83 -3.49 4.24
N ARG A 252 11.40 -4.68 4.01
CA ARG A 252 10.65 -5.93 4.23
C ARG A 252 10.39 -6.12 5.73
N LYS A 253 9.11 -6.08 6.09
CA LYS A 253 8.62 -6.32 7.45
C LYS A 253 9.12 -7.70 7.91
N GLY A 254 9.70 -7.81 9.11
CA GLY A 254 10.31 -9.05 9.61
C GLY A 254 11.76 -9.34 9.17
N GLN A 255 12.27 -8.68 8.13
CA GLN A 255 13.72 -8.71 7.79
C GLN A 255 14.48 -7.50 8.33
N ASN A 256 13.75 -6.43 8.67
CA ASN A 256 14.32 -5.21 9.24
C ASN A 256 13.86 -5.01 10.68
N THR A 257 14.80 -4.53 11.49
CA THR A 257 14.60 -3.99 12.84
C THR A 257 15.18 -2.58 12.87
N LYS A 258 14.78 -1.74 13.81
CA LYS A 258 15.40 -0.40 13.95
C LYS A 258 16.93 -0.50 14.09
N GLU A 259 17.42 -1.49 14.82
CA GLU A 259 18.86 -1.72 15.00
C GLU A 259 19.56 -2.08 13.68
N SER A 260 18.99 -3.01 12.89
CA SER A 260 19.60 -3.37 11.61
C SER A 260 19.59 -2.21 10.62
N VAL A 261 18.50 -1.44 10.59
CA VAL A 261 18.39 -0.25 9.73
C VAL A 261 19.36 0.82 10.17
N PHE A 262 19.55 1.01 11.48
CA PHE A 262 20.54 1.93 12.03
C PHE A 262 21.96 1.55 11.59
N GLU A 263 22.34 0.28 11.70
CA GLU A 263 23.63 -0.20 11.21
C GLU A 263 23.79 -0.02 9.70
N ASP A 264 22.74 -0.31 8.91
CA ASP A 264 22.74 -0.10 7.46
C ASP A 264 22.90 1.40 7.14
N MET A 265 22.27 2.32 7.88
CA MET A 265 22.47 3.77 7.69
C MET A 265 23.90 4.20 8.02
N ARG A 266 24.47 3.70 9.13
CA ARG A 266 25.87 4.01 9.48
C ARG A 266 26.85 3.54 8.41
N HIS A 267 26.59 2.39 7.81
CA HIS A 267 27.40 1.82 6.75
C HIS A 267 27.25 2.61 5.45
N TRP A 268 26.02 2.79 4.97
CA TRP A 268 25.72 3.44 3.69
C TRP A 268 26.19 4.88 3.60
N PHE A 269 26.14 5.62 4.70
CA PHE A 269 26.60 7.01 4.74
C PHE A 269 28.07 7.15 5.12
N ALA A 270 28.78 6.07 5.44
CA ALA A 270 30.22 6.10 5.66
C ALA A 270 30.98 6.39 4.35
N PRO A 271 32.15 7.07 4.44
CA PRO A 271 33.04 7.22 3.31
C PRO A 271 33.46 5.89 2.70
N ILE A 272 33.66 5.85 1.38
CA ILE A 272 34.13 4.63 0.71
C ILE A 272 35.44 4.14 1.35
N GLY A 273 35.44 2.87 1.78
CA GLY A 273 36.57 2.23 2.44
C GLY A 273 36.51 2.24 3.96
N GLN A 274 35.56 2.99 4.54
CA GLN A 274 35.17 2.86 5.94
C GLN A 274 33.99 1.91 6.04
N ASP A 275 34.02 1.01 7.04
CA ASP A 275 32.92 0.08 7.29
C ASP A 275 31.67 0.83 7.73
N LYS A 276 31.74 1.59 8.83
CA LYS A 276 30.60 2.37 9.32
C LYS A 276 31.02 3.66 10.00
N ILE A 277 30.13 4.66 10.02
CA ILE A 277 30.32 5.88 10.80
C ILE A 277 30.26 5.55 12.30
N ASP A 278 31.21 6.09 13.07
CA ASP A 278 31.09 6.18 14.53
C ASP A 278 30.15 7.33 14.86
N VAL A 279 29.01 7.00 15.49
CA VAL A 279 27.93 7.97 15.69
C VAL A 279 28.16 8.72 17.00
N VAL A 280 28.03 10.04 16.94
CA VAL A 280 28.14 10.94 18.09
C VAL A 280 26.93 11.85 18.10
N ALA A 281 26.16 11.82 19.18
CA ALA A 281 25.10 12.78 19.47
C ALA A 281 25.72 14.03 20.12
N THR A 282 25.25 15.21 19.72
CA THR A 282 25.67 16.49 20.29
C THR A 282 24.48 17.17 20.94
N ASN A 283 24.56 17.42 22.24
CA ASN A 283 23.54 18.21 22.94
C ASN A 283 23.52 19.64 22.35
N PRO A 284 22.39 20.10 21.78
CA PRO A 284 22.32 21.41 21.14
C PRO A 284 22.50 22.59 22.10
N GLU A 285 22.21 22.42 23.39
CA GLU A 285 22.29 23.48 24.40
C GLU A 285 23.70 23.57 25.02
N THR A 286 24.30 22.43 25.36
CA THR A 286 25.58 22.38 26.09
C THR A 286 26.78 22.11 25.20
N GLY A 287 26.56 21.56 23.99
CA GLY A 287 27.62 21.07 23.10
C GLY A 287 28.26 19.76 23.54
N GLU A 288 27.76 19.13 24.61
CA GLU A 288 28.25 17.84 25.09
C GLU A 288 28.09 16.74 24.04
N GLN A 289 29.13 15.93 23.87
CA GLN A 289 29.18 14.86 22.87
C GLN A 289 29.07 13.49 23.54
N THR A 290 28.11 12.69 23.09
CA THR A 290 27.87 11.32 23.58
C THR A 290 28.03 10.32 22.42
N PRO A 291 28.94 9.33 22.53
CA PRO A 291 29.01 8.23 21.56
C PRO A 291 27.73 7.38 21.57
N ILE A 292 27.23 7.02 20.39
CA ILE A 292 26.04 6.20 20.18
C ILE A 292 26.46 4.91 19.48
N ASN A 293 26.35 3.76 20.16
CA ASN A 293 26.82 2.48 19.62
C ASN A 293 25.71 1.61 19.04
N SER A 294 24.47 1.88 19.41
CA SER A 294 23.26 1.18 18.96
C SER A 294 22.10 2.17 18.76
N TYR A 295 21.03 1.75 18.08
CA TYR A 295 19.83 2.59 17.97
C TYR A 295 19.17 2.79 19.35
N LYS A 296 19.26 1.78 20.22
CA LYS A 296 18.77 1.87 21.59
C LYS A 296 19.52 2.93 22.40
N ASP A 297 20.83 3.07 22.19
CA ASP A 297 21.62 4.14 22.83
C ASP A 297 21.11 5.52 22.37
N MET A 298 20.70 5.63 21.10
CA MET A 298 20.13 6.86 20.54
C MET A 298 18.78 7.20 21.15
N GLU A 299 17.87 6.22 21.26
CA GLU A 299 16.57 6.40 21.91
C GLU A 299 16.76 6.82 23.38
N ALA A 300 17.65 6.14 24.12
CA ALA A 300 17.95 6.47 25.50
C ALA A 300 18.57 7.88 25.66
N TRP A 301 19.32 8.35 24.66
CA TRP A 301 19.89 9.68 24.66
C TRP A 301 18.82 10.76 24.46
N TRP A 302 17.82 10.55 23.59
CA TRP A 302 16.68 11.47 23.43
C TRP A 302 15.77 11.52 24.65
N ASP A 303 15.61 10.41 25.37
CA ASP A 303 14.81 10.41 26.61
C ASP A 303 15.44 11.30 27.72
N GLN A 304 16.73 11.64 27.58
CA GLN A 304 17.50 12.40 28.56
C GLN A 304 17.77 13.86 28.14
N HIS A 305 17.55 14.23 26.88
CA HIS A 305 17.96 15.51 26.30
C HIS A 305 16.89 16.07 25.36
#